data_AF-A0A0F4M009-F1
#
_entry.id   AF-A0A0F4M009-F1
#
_cell.length_a   1.000
_cell.length_b   1.000
_cell.length_c   1.000
_cell.angle_alpha   90.00
_cell.angle_beta   90.00
_cell.angle_gamma   90.00
#
_symmetry.space_group_name_H-M   'P 1'
#
loop_
_entity.id
_entity.type
_entity.pdbx_description
1 polymer ?
#
loop_
_entity_poly.entity_id
_entity_poly.type
_entity_poly.pdbx_seq_one_letter_code
_entity_poly.pdbx_strand_id
1 'polypeptide(L)'
;MNKGLKNCKKDFPLLSRQVNHQPLVYLDNAATTQKPQAVIQRIVDFYQQSNANVHRSVNTLSLQATEQYEQARSKVQHWIKAAKPQEIIFTRGATEAVNFIASTYGADHIQAQDEIVVTVAEHHSNLVPWQQLAKACGAQLKYIKVDAQGHLDLQDAAQKITARTKIVACTQVSNVLGTIFPLKQIAALAHQQGAIVIGDGSQAVPVMAVNVQDLDVDFYVFSGHKMLGPSGIGVLYGKEALLQALTPYQYGGEMINEVDWEDSTFSELPSRLEAGTPNIEGAIGLGAAIDYLDQLSIRAVTQYEQKLMQYLLPQLQALDDVQLLGSEDWTQRTGIVSLNLGNIHPHDVATVLDFQGIEVRAGHHCAQPLMRFFNVTATVRASFYIYNTKEDIDRFVAALKMAKEFFEQ
;
A
#
# COMPACT_ATOMS: atom_id res chain seq x y z
N MET A 1 20.49 -19.99 -3.91
CA MET A 1 19.54 -20.75 -4.77
C MET A 1 18.24 -19.96 -4.81
N ASN A 2 17.80 -19.47 -5.97
CA ASN A 2 16.54 -18.73 -6.07
C ASN A 2 15.37 -19.68 -5.76
N LYS A 3 14.59 -19.35 -4.73
CA LYS A 3 13.38 -20.08 -4.39
C LYS A 3 12.38 -19.84 -5.54
N GLY A 4 12.10 -20.86 -6.35
CA GLY A 4 11.18 -20.71 -7.47
C GLY A 4 9.74 -20.50 -6.98
N LEU A 5 8.97 -19.64 -7.66
CA LEU A 5 7.55 -19.37 -7.36
C LEU A 5 6.65 -20.62 -7.39
N LYS A 6 7.05 -21.68 -8.11
CA LYS A 6 6.25 -22.90 -8.33
C LYS A 6 5.84 -23.67 -7.06
N ASN A 7 6.24 -23.26 -5.86
CA ASN A 7 5.79 -23.91 -4.63
C ASN A 7 5.84 -22.99 -3.39
N CYS A 8 5.56 -21.70 -3.53
CA CYS A 8 5.54 -20.79 -2.37
C CYS A 8 4.28 -20.93 -1.52
N LYS A 9 3.14 -21.41 -2.07
CA LYS A 9 1.85 -21.57 -1.35
C LYS A 9 1.99 -22.37 -0.04
N LYS A 10 2.85 -23.40 0.00
CA LYS A 10 3.12 -24.21 1.21
C LYS A 10 3.81 -23.43 2.35
N ASP A 11 4.47 -22.31 2.03
CA ASP A 11 5.07 -21.46 3.04
C ASP A 11 4.01 -20.70 3.84
N PHE A 12 2.75 -20.66 3.36
CA PHE A 12 1.65 -19.92 3.97
C PHE A 12 0.72 -20.88 4.72
N PRO A 13 0.91 -21.07 6.04
CA PRO A 13 0.17 -22.09 6.79
C PRO A 13 -1.36 -21.88 6.76
N LEU A 14 -1.82 -20.63 6.65
CA LEU A 14 -3.27 -20.33 6.59
C LEU A 14 -3.93 -20.90 5.32
N LEU A 15 -3.22 -20.99 4.20
CA LEU A 15 -3.78 -21.38 2.89
C LEU A 15 -4.09 -22.89 2.77
N SER A 16 -3.71 -23.70 3.75
CA SER A 16 -4.08 -25.12 3.82
C SER A 16 -5.43 -25.36 4.50
N ARG A 17 -6.05 -24.31 5.07
CA ARG A 17 -7.34 -24.42 5.76
C ARG A 17 -8.49 -24.66 4.77
N GLN A 18 -9.56 -25.22 5.32
CA GLN A 18 -10.88 -25.20 4.70
C GLN A 18 -11.73 -24.07 5.30
N VAL A 19 -12.53 -23.44 4.46
CA VAL A 19 -13.55 -22.44 4.81
C VAL A 19 -14.85 -22.90 4.17
N ASN A 20 -15.95 -22.90 4.93
CA ASN A 20 -17.26 -23.41 4.47
C ASN A 20 -17.19 -24.82 3.86
N HIS A 21 -16.38 -25.70 4.46
CA HIS A 21 -16.12 -27.07 3.98
C HIS A 21 -15.46 -27.16 2.58
N GLN A 22 -14.96 -26.05 2.05
CA GLN A 22 -14.25 -25.96 0.78
C GLN A 22 -12.77 -25.62 1.00
N PRO A 23 -11.83 -26.05 0.13
CA PRO A 23 -10.45 -25.59 0.20
C PRO A 23 -10.37 -24.08 -0.03
N LEU A 24 -9.65 -23.35 0.83
CA LEU A 24 -9.57 -21.89 0.76
C LEU A 24 -8.91 -21.39 -0.54
N VAL A 25 -9.58 -20.45 -1.22
CA VAL A 25 -9.04 -19.60 -2.28
C VAL A 25 -9.06 -18.16 -1.79
N TYR A 26 -7.93 -17.66 -1.30
CA TYR A 26 -7.84 -16.30 -0.76
C TYR A 26 -7.48 -15.29 -1.86
N LEU A 27 -8.43 -14.43 -2.23
CA LEU A 27 -8.33 -13.40 -3.28
C LEU A 27 -8.57 -11.97 -2.74
N ASP A 28 -8.38 -11.71 -1.44
CA ASP A 28 -8.45 -10.35 -0.86
C ASP A 28 -7.08 -9.80 -0.41
N ASN A 29 -6.05 -10.11 -1.20
CA ASN A 29 -4.67 -9.71 -0.98
C ASN A 29 -4.46 -8.19 -0.96
N ALA A 30 -5.24 -7.44 -1.75
CA ALA A 30 -5.18 -5.97 -1.79
C ALA A 30 -5.76 -5.32 -0.51
N ALA A 31 -6.50 -6.07 0.33
CA ALA A 31 -6.81 -5.64 1.69
C ALA A 31 -5.67 -6.01 2.65
N THR A 32 -5.29 -7.28 2.72
CA THR A 32 -4.09 -7.74 3.42
C THR A 32 -3.61 -9.06 2.84
N THR A 33 -2.29 -9.26 2.80
CA THR A 33 -1.70 -10.52 2.35
C THR A 33 -1.59 -11.52 3.50
N GLN A 34 -1.49 -12.80 3.16
CA GLN A 34 -1.11 -13.84 4.10
C GLN A 34 0.39 -13.79 4.41
N LYS A 35 0.80 -14.42 5.52
CA LYS A 35 2.16 -14.31 6.06
C LYS A 35 2.86 -15.66 5.89
N PRO A 36 4.07 -15.72 5.31
CA PRO A 36 4.80 -16.96 5.22
C PRO A 36 5.33 -17.37 6.60
N GLN A 37 5.54 -18.66 6.81
CA GLN A 37 6.04 -19.23 8.06
C GLN A 37 7.35 -18.59 8.49
N ALA A 38 8.21 -18.19 7.55
CA ALA A 38 9.47 -17.50 7.85
C ALA A 38 9.25 -16.15 8.57
N VAL A 39 8.24 -15.37 8.17
CA VAL A 39 7.91 -14.09 8.81
C VAL A 39 7.31 -14.33 10.20
N ILE A 40 6.40 -15.30 10.31
CA ILE A 40 5.79 -15.70 11.59
C ILE A 40 6.87 -16.15 12.57
N GLN A 41 7.75 -17.05 12.13
CA GLN A 41 8.82 -17.59 12.95
C GLN A 41 9.80 -16.50 13.38
N ARG A 42 10.12 -15.53 12.49
CA ARG A 42 11.01 -14.43 12.85
C ARG A 42 10.51 -13.61 14.05
N ILE A 43 9.20 -13.36 14.09
CA ILE A 43 8.54 -12.64 15.20
C ILE A 43 8.57 -13.50 16.48
N VAL A 44 8.26 -14.79 16.36
CA VAL A 44 8.35 -15.74 17.48
C VAL A 44 9.77 -15.78 18.07
N ASP A 45 10.78 -15.93 17.21
CA ASP A 45 12.18 -16.00 17.62
C ASP A 45 12.64 -14.71 18.31
N PHE A 46 12.22 -13.54 17.81
CA PHE A 46 12.51 -12.27 18.46
C PHE A 46 11.99 -12.26 19.91
N TYR A 47 10.72 -12.61 20.13
CA TYR A 47 10.15 -12.62 21.47
C TYR A 47 10.78 -13.67 22.39
N GLN A 48 11.16 -14.82 21.85
CA GLN A 48 11.75 -15.89 22.63
C GLN A 48 13.23 -15.66 22.97
N GLN A 49 13.97 -14.90 22.16
CA GLN A 49 15.43 -14.85 22.24
C GLN A 49 16.04 -13.45 22.40
N SER A 50 15.39 -12.39 21.93
CA SER A 50 16.02 -11.06 21.82
C SER A 50 15.14 -9.88 22.23
N ASN A 51 13.96 -10.12 22.80
CA ASN A 51 13.05 -9.04 23.20
C ASN A 51 13.66 -8.15 24.30
N ALA A 52 13.86 -6.89 23.94
CA ALA A 52 14.20 -5.78 24.82
C ALA A 52 13.80 -4.47 24.13
N ASN A 53 13.68 -3.38 24.89
CA ASN A 53 13.48 -2.07 24.28
C ASN A 53 14.75 -1.63 23.51
N VAL A 54 14.58 -0.81 22.47
CA VAL A 54 15.64 -0.36 21.58
C VAL A 54 16.28 0.96 22.04
N HIS A 55 17.47 1.27 21.51
CA HIS A 55 18.19 2.56 21.59
C HIS A 55 18.64 3.08 22.97
N ARG A 56 18.13 2.57 24.10
CA ARG A 56 18.36 3.18 25.43
C ARG A 56 19.26 2.42 26.39
N SER A 57 19.66 1.19 26.07
CA SER A 57 20.43 0.39 27.02
C SER A 57 21.68 -0.24 26.39
N VAL A 58 22.71 -0.34 27.22
CA VAL A 58 24.00 -0.98 26.92
C VAL A 58 23.97 -2.49 27.16
N ASN A 59 22.86 -3.03 27.67
CA ASN A 59 22.73 -4.46 27.91
C ASN A 59 22.63 -5.25 26.59
N THR A 60 23.05 -6.52 26.61
CA THR A 60 23.17 -7.35 25.41
C THR A 60 21.87 -7.50 24.63
N LEU A 61 20.73 -7.71 25.31
CA LEU A 61 19.45 -7.90 24.63
C LEU A 61 18.96 -6.62 23.96
N SER A 62 19.13 -5.46 24.60
CA SER A 62 18.80 -4.15 24.02
C SER A 62 19.65 -3.84 22.78
N LEU A 63 20.95 -4.14 22.84
CA LEU A 63 21.84 -3.99 21.67
C LEU A 63 21.41 -4.89 20.51
N GLN A 64 21.09 -6.16 20.79
CA GLN A 64 20.59 -7.10 19.78
C GLN A 64 19.25 -6.67 19.19
N ALA A 65 18.29 -6.24 20.02
CA ALA A 65 16.99 -5.75 19.55
C ALA A 65 17.17 -4.50 18.66
N THR A 66 18.04 -3.57 19.07
CA THR A 66 18.35 -2.35 18.32
C THR A 66 18.96 -2.68 16.97
N GLU A 67 19.94 -3.58 16.94
CA GLU A 67 20.57 -4.03 15.70
C GLU A 67 19.54 -4.64 14.75
N GLN A 68 18.67 -5.54 15.24
CA GLN A 68 17.64 -6.17 14.44
C GLN A 68 16.60 -5.17 13.89
N TYR A 69 16.22 -4.17 14.68
CA TYR A 69 15.31 -3.09 14.29
C TYR A 69 15.92 -2.20 13.18
N GLU A 70 17.17 -1.75 13.35
CA GLU A 70 17.87 -0.91 12.37
C GLU A 70 18.27 -1.69 11.10
N GLN A 71 18.51 -2.99 11.20
CA GLN A 71 18.66 -3.86 10.04
C GLN A 71 17.35 -3.93 9.23
N ALA A 72 16.18 -3.98 9.88
CA ALA A 72 14.91 -3.92 9.17
C ALA A 72 14.71 -2.58 8.44
N ARG A 73 15.10 -1.46 9.06
CA ARG A 73 15.09 -0.14 8.42
C ARG A 73 15.99 -0.11 7.18
N SER A 74 17.19 -0.66 7.29
CA SER A 74 18.13 -0.79 6.17
C SER A 74 17.53 -1.65 5.05
N LYS A 75 16.86 -2.76 5.36
CA LYS A 75 16.18 -3.58 4.35
C LYS A 75 15.09 -2.81 3.61
N VAL A 76 14.27 -2.04 4.33
CA VAL A 76 13.28 -1.14 3.73
C VAL A 76 13.95 -0.14 2.79
N GLN A 77 15.02 0.52 3.25
CA GLN A 77 15.78 1.47 2.43
C GLN A 77 16.28 0.86 1.12
N HIS A 78 16.88 -0.33 1.17
CA HIS A 78 17.34 -1.02 -0.04
C HIS A 78 16.17 -1.45 -0.95
N TRP A 79 15.08 -1.96 -0.36
CA TRP A 79 13.91 -2.46 -1.08
C TRP A 79 13.26 -1.39 -1.98
N ILE A 80 13.12 -0.17 -1.47
CA ILE A 80 12.57 0.97 -2.23
C ILE A 80 13.65 1.84 -2.88
N LYS A 81 14.92 1.48 -2.71
CA LYS A 81 16.11 2.21 -3.17
C LYS A 81 16.13 3.67 -2.68
N ALA A 82 15.83 3.89 -1.40
CA ALA A 82 16.12 5.17 -0.74
C ALA A 82 17.64 5.34 -0.60
N ALA A 83 18.12 6.59 -0.49
CA ALA A 83 19.55 6.87 -0.44
C ALA A 83 20.15 6.52 0.92
N LYS A 84 19.39 6.75 2.00
CA LYS A 84 19.87 6.55 3.38
C LYS A 84 18.81 5.89 4.26
N PRO A 85 19.19 5.06 5.25
CA PRO A 85 18.23 4.47 6.19
C PRO A 85 17.51 5.53 7.04
N GLN A 86 18.14 6.69 7.29
CA GLN A 86 17.54 7.83 8.01
C GLN A 86 16.33 8.44 7.27
N GLU A 87 16.18 8.15 5.97
CA GLU A 87 15.02 8.57 5.18
C GLU A 87 13.78 7.69 5.41
N ILE A 88 13.90 6.65 6.21
CA ILE A 88 12.83 5.68 6.50
C ILE A 88 12.34 5.92 7.91
N ILE A 89 11.07 6.33 8.05
CA ILE A 89 10.35 6.48 9.31
C ILE A 89 9.31 5.37 9.41
N PHE A 90 9.36 4.61 10.50
CA PHE A 90 8.36 3.60 10.81
C PHE A 90 7.11 4.24 11.39
N THR A 91 5.96 3.77 10.92
CA THR A 91 4.62 4.17 11.38
C THR A 91 3.78 2.91 11.58
N ARG A 92 2.53 3.04 12.02
CA ARG A 92 1.58 1.92 12.12
C ARG A 92 1.09 1.42 10.75
N GLY A 93 1.25 2.23 9.70
CA GLY A 93 0.74 1.96 8.35
C GLY A 93 0.78 3.20 7.47
N ALA A 94 0.58 3.04 6.16
CA ALA A 94 0.53 4.13 5.20
C ALA A 94 -0.47 5.23 5.59
N THR A 95 -1.61 4.88 6.20
CA THR A 95 -2.57 5.87 6.68
C THR A 95 -1.97 6.81 7.72
N GLU A 96 -1.21 6.29 8.69
CA GLU A 96 -0.54 7.16 9.66
C GLU A 96 0.55 7.98 8.98
N ALA A 97 1.33 7.40 8.07
CA ALA A 97 2.32 8.12 7.29
C ALA A 97 1.72 9.31 6.50
N VAL A 98 0.54 9.16 5.86
CA VAL A 98 -0.11 10.29 5.19
C VAL A 98 -0.56 11.35 6.19
N ASN A 99 -1.13 10.95 7.34
CA ASN A 99 -1.54 11.91 8.39
C ASN A 99 -0.33 12.63 8.98
N PHE A 100 0.80 11.93 9.13
CA PHE A 100 2.07 12.49 9.57
C PHE A 100 2.49 13.64 8.64
N ILE A 101 2.52 13.40 7.33
CA ILE A 101 2.88 14.43 6.34
C ILE A 101 1.88 15.59 6.35
N ALA A 102 0.58 15.30 6.39
CA ALA A 102 -0.46 16.33 6.41
C ALA A 102 -0.38 17.21 7.67
N SER A 103 -0.06 16.63 8.83
CA SER A 103 -0.02 17.33 10.12
C SER A 103 1.30 18.05 10.39
N THR A 104 2.35 17.73 9.64
CA THR A 104 3.69 18.35 9.75
C THR A 104 3.91 19.26 8.54
N TYR A 105 4.49 18.72 7.46
CA TYR A 105 4.76 19.47 6.23
C TYR A 105 3.53 20.26 5.76
N GLY A 106 2.37 19.60 5.70
CA GLY A 106 1.13 20.21 5.24
C GLY A 106 0.69 21.39 6.10
N ALA A 107 0.70 21.24 7.42
CA ALA A 107 0.34 22.30 8.35
C ALA A 107 1.29 23.50 8.26
N ASP A 108 2.59 23.26 8.03
CA ASP A 108 3.62 24.29 8.00
C ASP A 108 3.68 25.04 6.65
N HIS A 109 3.26 24.42 5.54
CA HIS A 109 3.49 24.94 4.18
C HIS A 109 2.22 25.27 3.38
N ILE A 110 1.03 24.93 3.88
CA ILE A 110 -0.24 25.20 3.20
C ILE A 110 -0.96 26.40 3.83
N GLN A 111 -1.26 27.39 3.01
CA GLN A 111 -2.00 28.59 3.39
C GLN A 111 -3.35 28.68 2.65
N ALA A 112 -4.13 29.69 3.01
CA ALA A 112 -5.39 29.97 2.33
C ALA A 112 -5.14 30.20 0.83
N GLN A 113 -6.03 29.66 0.00
CA GLN A 113 -5.97 29.73 -1.47
C GLN A 113 -4.85 28.91 -2.16
N ASP A 114 -3.95 28.26 -1.41
CA ASP A 114 -3.07 27.24 -1.98
C ASP A 114 -3.87 26.05 -2.50
N GLU A 115 -3.24 25.23 -3.34
CA GLU A 115 -3.88 24.07 -3.96
C GLU A 115 -3.19 22.77 -3.53
N ILE A 116 -4.00 21.80 -3.10
CA ILE A 116 -3.62 20.40 -2.95
C ILE A 116 -4.27 19.64 -4.10
N VAL A 117 -3.49 18.83 -4.82
CA VAL A 117 -3.96 18.04 -5.96
C VAL A 117 -3.87 16.56 -5.61
N VAL A 118 -4.96 15.84 -5.80
CA VAL A 118 -5.04 14.38 -5.65
C VAL A 118 -5.67 13.75 -6.89
N THR A 119 -5.70 12.42 -7.01
CA THR A 119 -6.45 11.75 -8.09
C THR A 119 -7.89 11.41 -7.67
N VAL A 120 -8.79 11.19 -8.63
CA VAL A 120 -10.14 10.66 -8.33
C VAL A 120 -10.11 9.20 -7.85
N ALA A 121 -8.98 8.51 -8.04
CA ALA A 121 -8.78 7.10 -7.72
C ALA A 121 -8.06 6.86 -6.38
N GLU A 122 -7.89 7.90 -5.56
CA GLU A 122 -7.24 7.76 -4.26
C GLU A 122 -8.03 6.87 -3.30
N HIS A 123 -7.27 6.09 -2.53
CA HIS A 123 -7.78 5.46 -1.32
C HIS A 123 -8.13 6.54 -0.29
N HIS A 124 -9.12 6.29 0.58
CA HIS A 124 -9.56 7.23 1.61
C HIS A 124 -8.40 7.74 2.49
N SER A 125 -7.42 6.88 2.78
CA SER A 125 -6.19 7.25 3.51
C SER A 125 -5.35 8.32 2.81
N ASN A 126 -5.37 8.39 1.48
CA ASN A 126 -4.68 9.40 0.68
C ASN A 126 -5.64 10.47 0.15
N LEU A 127 -6.77 10.68 0.83
CA LEU A 127 -7.77 11.71 0.49
C LEU A 127 -8.24 12.46 1.73
N VAL A 128 -8.71 11.75 2.75
CA VAL A 128 -9.32 12.34 3.95
C VAL A 128 -8.37 13.28 4.69
N PRO A 129 -7.06 12.97 4.90
CA PRO A 129 -6.13 13.90 5.55
C PRO A 129 -6.02 15.23 4.79
N TRP A 130 -5.94 15.18 3.46
CA TRP A 130 -5.88 16.36 2.61
C TRP A 130 -7.18 17.17 2.63
N GLN A 131 -8.34 16.50 2.72
CA GLN A 131 -9.62 17.19 2.92
C GLN A 131 -9.65 17.97 4.24
N GLN A 132 -9.14 17.40 5.32
CA GLN A 132 -9.12 18.08 6.62
C GLN A 132 -8.12 19.24 6.61
N LEU A 133 -6.92 19.04 6.07
CA LEU A 133 -5.92 20.10 5.92
C LEU A 133 -6.45 21.26 5.07
N ALA A 134 -7.06 20.97 3.92
CA ALA A 134 -7.64 21.99 3.05
C ALA A 134 -8.72 22.81 3.76
N LYS A 135 -9.59 22.16 4.55
CA LYS A 135 -10.60 22.86 5.35
C LYS A 135 -9.99 23.72 6.46
N ALA A 136 -8.96 23.22 7.14
CA ALA A 136 -8.31 23.91 8.24
C ALA A 136 -7.57 25.17 7.77
N CYS A 137 -6.85 25.09 6.66
CA CYS A 137 -6.04 26.20 6.14
C CYS A 137 -6.77 27.09 5.12
N GLY A 138 -7.95 26.69 4.64
CA GLY A 138 -8.66 27.39 3.57
C GLY A 138 -8.05 27.17 2.17
N ALA A 139 -7.36 26.05 1.97
CA ALA A 139 -6.79 25.64 0.69
C ALA A 139 -7.84 24.96 -0.20
N GLN A 140 -7.56 24.88 -1.50
CA GLN A 140 -8.41 24.19 -2.47
C GLN A 140 -7.91 22.76 -2.71
N LEU A 141 -8.84 21.81 -2.73
CA LEU A 141 -8.55 20.42 -3.11
C LEU A 141 -9.03 20.16 -4.54
N LYS A 142 -8.10 19.79 -5.43
CA LYS A 142 -8.35 19.47 -6.84
C LYS A 142 -8.16 17.99 -7.11
N TYR A 143 -8.86 17.47 -8.11
CA TYR A 143 -8.92 16.03 -8.39
C TYR A 143 -8.58 15.73 -9.86
N ILE A 144 -7.43 15.09 -10.11
CA ILE A 144 -7.02 14.60 -11.43
C ILE A 144 -7.91 13.41 -11.81
N LYS A 145 -8.49 13.46 -13.00
CA LYS A 145 -9.42 12.44 -13.51
C LYS A 145 -8.68 11.20 -14.02
N VAL A 146 -9.43 10.13 -14.19
CA VAL A 146 -9.03 8.98 -15.00
C VAL A 146 -9.93 8.89 -16.24
N ASP A 147 -9.45 8.25 -17.30
CA ASP A 147 -10.29 7.93 -18.46
C ASP A 147 -11.26 6.76 -18.16
N ALA A 148 -12.06 6.38 -19.15
CA ALA A 148 -13.01 5.26 -19.02
C ALA A 148 -12.33 3.91 -18.78
N GLN A 149 -11.06 3.77 -19.18
CA GLN A 149 -10.22 2.59 -18.95
C GLN A 149 -9.44 2.70 -17.64
N GLY A 150 -9.66 3.76 -16.85
CA GLY A 150 -9.01 3.95 -15.56
C GLY A 150 -7.54 4.38 -15.65
N HIS A 151 -7.05 4.89 -16.78
CA HIS A 151 -5.74 5.53 -16.89
C HIS A 151 -5.79 6.96 -16.36
N LEU A 152 -4.73 7.39 -15.69
CA LEU A 152 -4.62 8.76 -15.21
C LEU A 152 -4.53 9.75 -16.38
N ASP A 153 -5.37 10.78 -16.37
CA ASP A 153 -5.37 11.81 -17.41
C ASP A 153 -4.25 12.83 -17.15
N LEU A 154 -3.14 12.69 -17.88
CA LEU A 154 -1.97 13.56 -17.77
C LEU A 154 -2.22 14.99 -18.29
N GLN A 155 -3.16 15.18 -19.22
CA GLN A 155 -3.51 16.52 -19.69
C GLN A 155 -4.30 17.26 -18.61
N ASP A 156 -5.25 16.58 -17.98
CA ASP A 156 -5.99 17.09 -16.84
C ASP A 156 -5.08 17.33 -15.62
N ALA A 157 -4.06 16.48 -15.42
CA ALA A 157 -3.01 16.72 -14.43
C ALA A 157 -2.25 18.02 -14.68
N ALA A 158 -1.76 18.23 -15.91
CA ALA A 158 -1.02 19.44 -16.29
C ALA A 158 -1.86 20.73 -16.18
N GLN A 159 -3.19 20.63 -16.33
CA GLN A 159 -4.09 21.77 -16.13
C GLN A 159 -4.36 22.07 -14.65
N LYS A 160 -4.37 21.05 -13.78
CA LYS A 160 -4.72 21.18 -12.36
C LYS A 160 -3.53 21.49 -11.47
N ILE A 161 -2.35 21.01 -11.83
CA ILE A 161 -1.09 21.31 -11.16
C ILE A 161 -0.63 22.67 -11.68
N THR A 162 -0.78 23.70 -10.85
CA THR A 162 -0.48 25.09 -11.19
C THR A 162 0.57 25.67 -10.25
N ALA A 163 1.02 26.91 -10.49
CA ALA A 163 1.93 27.62 -9.58
C ALA A 163 1.38 27.83 -8.15
N ARG A 164 0.07 27.63 -7.91
CA ARG A 164 -0.53 27.63 -6.56
C ARG A 164 -0.53 26.25 -5.92
N THR A 165 -0.19 25.20 -6.66
CA THR A 165 -0.10 23.85 -6.12
C THR A 165 1.11 23.75 -5.20
N LYS A 166 0.89 23.22 -3.99
CA LYS A 166 1.94 22.99 -2.99
C LYS A 166 2.17 21.51 -2.73
N ILE A 167 1.11 20.72 -2.84
CA ILE A 167 1.13 19.28 -2.62
C ILE A 167 0.42 18.58 -3.77
N VAL A 168 1.05 17.55 -4.31
CA VAL A 168 0.43 16.56 -5.19
C VAL A 168 0.52 15.19 -4.51
N ALA A 169 -0.60 14.58 -4.16
CA ALA A 169 -0.63 13.22 -3.60
C ALA A 169 -1.27 12.25 -4.60
N CYS A 170 -0.55 11.20 -4.96
CA CYS A 170 -0.95 10.29 -6.03
C CYS A 170 -0.65 8.84 -5.65
N THR A 171 -1.65 7.97 -5.76
CA THR A 171 -1.42 6.52 -5.71
C THR A 171 -0.56 6.06 -6.90
N GLN A 172 0.38 5.14 -6.67
CA GLN A 172 1.15 4.54 -7.76
C GLN A 172 0.38 3.39 -8.43
N VAL A 173 -0.43 2.65 -7.66
CA VAL A 173 -1.27 1.56 -8.16
C VAL A 173 -2.64 1.66 -7.50
N SER A 174 -3.68 1.83 -8.31
CA SER A 174 -5.06 1.90 -7.79
C SER A 174 -5.46 0.59 -7.11
N ASN A 175 -5.95 0.67 -5.88
CA ASN A 175 -6.44 -0.50 -5.14
C ASN A 175 -7.78 -1.07 -5.62
N VAL A 176 -8.39 -0.41 -6.62
CA VAL A 176 -9.64 -0.81 -7.27
C VAL A 176 -9.38 -1.22 -8.70
N LEU A 177 -8.74 -0.35 -9.48
CA LEU A 177 -8.56 -0.57 -10.92
C LEU A 177 -7.40 -1.52 -11.22
N GLY A 178 -6.43 -1.65 -10.31
CA GLY A 178 -5.15 -2.29 -10.57
C GLY A 178 -4.23 -1.49 -11.49
N THR A 179 -4.71 -0.38 -12.08
CA THR A 179 -3.94 0.46 -13.00
C THR A 179 -2.70 1.03 -12.31
N ILE A 180 -1.57 0.96 -13.03
CA ILE A 180 -0.30 1.57 -12.64
C ILE A 180 -0.28 3.01 -13.15
N PHE A 181 -0.21 3.99 -12.24
CA PHE A 181 -0.15 5.40 -12.60
C PHE A 181 1.28 5.86 -12.88
N PRO A 182 1.49 6.80 -13.82
CA PRO A 182 2.81 7.29 -14.20
C PRO A 182 3.37 8.29 -13.18
N LEU A 183 3.64 7.82 -11.95
CA LEU A 183 4.01 8.66 -10.81
C LEU A 183 5.24 9.55 -11.08
N LYS A 184 6.23 9.05 -11.83
CA LYS A 184 7.41 9.83 -12.25
C LYS A 184 7.06 11.05 -13.11
N GLN A 185 6.07 10.92 -13.99
CA GLN A 185 5.60 12.03 -14.82
C GLN A 185 4.81 13.05 -13.99
N ILE A 186 4.04 12.57 -13.01
CA ILE A 186 3.36 13.44 -12.03
C ILE A 186 4.36 14.21 -11.18
N ALA A 187 5.42 13.55 -10.69
CA ALA A 187 6.52 14.19 -9.97
C ALA A 187 7.15 15.33 -10.78
N ALA A 188 7.51 15.04 -12.04
CA ALA A 188 8.07 16.05 -12.94
C ALA A 188 7.13 17.26 -13.15
N LEU A 189 5.82 17.04 -13.35
CA LEU A 189 4.84 18.12 -13.50
C LEU A 189 4.69 18.96 -12.22
N ALA A 190 4.67 18.31 -11.05
CA ALA A 190 4.56 18.97 -9.76
C ALA A 190 5.78 19.84 -9.45
N HIS A 191 6.98 19.29 -9.63
CA HIS A 191 8.23 20.00 -9.38
C HIS A 191 8.43 21.20 -10.30
N GLN A 192 7.96 21.13 -11.55
CA GLN A 192 7.95 22.29 -12.45
C GLN A 192 7.15 23.49 -11.89
N GLN A 193 6.17 23.23 -11.01
CA GLN A 193 5.38 24.26 -10.34
C GLN A 193 5.84 24.53 -8.90
N GLY A 194 6.91 23.87 -8.43
CA GLY A 194 7.43 24.00 -7.07
C GLY A 194 6.60 23.27 -6.00
N ALA A 195 5.72 22.35 -6.39
CA ALA A 195 4.94 21.53 -5.47
C ALA A 195 5.72 20.26 -5.08
N ILE A 196 5.52 19.75 -3.86
CA ILE A 196 6.04 18.44 -3.47
C ILE A 196 5.10 17.30 -3.88
N VAL A 197 5.63 16.08 -4.01
CA VAL A 197 4.88 14.88 -4.37
C VAL A 197 4.92 13.81 -3.29
N ILE A 198 3.74 13.34 -2.90
CA ILE A 198 3.55 12.14 -2.07
C ILE A 198 3.06 10.99 -2.94
N GLY A 199 3.86 9.92 -3.00
CA GLY A 199 3.45 8.65 -3.62
C GLY A 199 2.80 7.70 -2.61
N ASP A 200 1.57 7.25 -2.86
CA ASP A 200 0.99 6.11 -2.15
C ASP A 200 1.35 4.81 -2.87
N GLY A 201 2.33 4.12 -2.29
CA GLY A 201 2.89 2.86 -2.76
C GLY A 201 2.24 1.61 -2.20
N SER A 202 1.12 1.72 -1.47
CA SER A 202 0.54 0.62 -0.70
C SER A 202 0.19 -0.62 -1.54
N GLN A 203 -0.07 -0.46 -2.85
CA GLN A 203 -0.31 -1.56 -3.79
C GLN A 203 0.82 -1.76 -4.80
N ALA A 204 1.84 -0.90 -4.81
CA ALA A 204 2.98 -0.99 -5.73
C ALA A 204 4.15 -1.76 -5.10
N VAL A 205 4.56 -1.36 -3.89
CA VAL A 205 5.69 -1.96 -3.16
C VAL A 205 5.62 -3.49 -3.01
N PRO A 206 4.43 -4.11 -2.84
CA PRO A 206 4.35 -5.56 -2.72
C PRO A 206 4.61 -6.34 -4.02
N VAL A 207 4.40 -5.72 -5.20
CA VAL A 207 4.25 -6.44 -6.47
C VAL A 207 5.18 -5.97 -7.58
N MET A 208 5.77 -4.78 -7.47
CA MET A 208 6.68 -4.23 -8.46
C MET A 208 7.91 -3.55 -7.85
N ALA A 209 8.98 -3.45 -8.64
CA ALA A 209 10.18 -2.74 -8.22
C ALA A 209 9.87 -1.25 -8.07
N VAL A 210 10.20 -0.69 -6.91
CA VAL A 210 10.09 0.73 -6.61
C VAL A 210 11.48 1.31 -6.46
N ASN A 211 11.70 2.48 -7.05
CA ASN A 211 12.91 3.26 -6.87
C ASN A 211 12.50 4.70 -6.56
N VAL A 212 12.44 5.06 -5.29
CA VAL A 212 11.97 6.39 -4.88
C VAL A 212 12.86 7.52 -5.41
N GLN A 213 14.16 7.26 -5.61
CA GLN A 213 15.08 8.21 -6.24
C GLN A 213 14.79 8.40 -7.74
N ASP A 214 14.48 7.33 -8.47
CA ASP A 214 14.14 7.43 -9.90
C ASP A 214 12.73 8.00 -10.14
N LEU A 215 11.80 7.71 -9.23
CA LEU A 215 10.47 8.32 -9.24
C LEU A 215 10.51 9.81 -8.89
N ASP A 216 11.58 10.24 -8.20
CA ASP A 216 11.77 11.60 -7.67
C ASP A 216 10.58 12.07 -6.81
N VAL A 217 10.05 11.19 -5.98
CA VAL A 217 9.00 11.55 -5.02
C VAL A 217 9.63 12.17 -3.77
N ASP A 218 8.95 13.14 -3.18
CA ASP A 218 9.42 13.83 -1.98
C ASP A 218 9.09 13.05 -0.71
N PHE A 219 7.92 12.42 -0.70
CA PHE A 219 7.51 11.42 0.27
C PHE A 219 6.93 10.19 -0.41
N TYR A 220 7.05 9.03 0.22
CA TYR A 220 6.48 7.79 -0.30
C TYR A 220 6.03 6.87 0.83
N VAL A 221 4.81 6.34 0.77
CA VAL A 221 4.19 5.62 1.88
C VAL A 221 3.74 4.22 1.50
N PHE A 222 3.85 3.27 2.43
CA PHE A 222 3.26 1.93 2.25
C PHE A 222 3.04 1.21 3.59
N SER A 223 2.26 0.12 3.57
CA SER A 223 1.93 -0.69 4.74
C SER A 223 2.53 -2.09 4.66
N GLY A 224 3.10 -2.59 5.76
CA GLY A 224 3.73 -3.91 5.81
C GLY A 224 2.76 -5.07 5.58
N HIS A 225 1.53 -4.97 6.10
CA HIS A 225 0.53 -6.04 6.01
C HIS A 225 0.01 -6.35 4.59
N LYS A 226 0.39 -5.54 3.59
CA LYS A 226 0.11 -5.77 2.17
C LYS A 226 1.30 -6.38 1.42
N MET A 227 2.46 -6.53 2.06
CA MET A 227 3.67 -7.10 1.49
C MET A 227 4.22 -8.25 2.35
N LEU A 228 3.33 -9.18 2.74
CA LEU A 228 3.63 -10.37 3.56
C LEU A 228 4.05 -10.09 5.01
N GLY A 229 4.18 -8.82 5.39
CA GLY A 229 4.58 -8.38 6.72
C GLY A 229 3.44 -8.40 7.76
N PRO A 230 3.77 -8.12 9.02
CA PRO A 230 2.78 -8.04 10.09
C PRO A 230 1.88 -6.80 9.96
N SER A 231 0.76 -6.81 10.69
CA SER A 231 -0.06 -5.63 10.92
C SER A 231 0.61 -4.66 11.90
N GLY A 232 0.18 -3.39 11.87
CA GLY A 232 0.65 -2.38 12.83
C GLY A 232 2.03 -1.82 12.52
N ILE A 233 2.58 -2.11 11.33
CA ILE A 233 3.82 -1.51 10.82
C ILE A 233 3.61 -1.01 9.38
N GLY A 234 4.14 0.17 9.10
CA GLY A 234 4.21 0.82 7.82
C GLY A 234 5.42 1.72 7.73
N VAL A 235 5.59 2.33 6.57
CA VAL A 235 6.77 3.12 6.24
C VAL A 235 6.34 4.43 5.63
N LEU A 236 6.96 5.50 6.12
CA LEU A 236 7.09 6.79 5.47
C LEU A 236 8.54 6.91 5.01
N TYR A 237 8.74 7.00 3.70
CA TYR A 237 9.96 7.54 3.12
C TYR A 237 9.79 9.05 2.96
N GLY A 238 10.85 9.80 3.24
CA GLY A 238 10.96 11.21 2.84
C GLY A 238 12.39 11.57 2.50
N LYS A 239 12.59 12.48 1.54
CA LYS A 239 13.92 13.03 1.27
C LYS A 239 14.50 13.63 2.56
N GLU A 240 15.76 13.30 2.85
CA GLU A 240 16.42 13.69 4.11
C GLU A 240 16.25 15.18 4.46
N ALA A 241 16.45 16.08 3.48
CA ALA A 241 16.32 17.52 3.69
C ALA A 241 14.91 17.94 4.10
N LEU A 242 13.87 17.27 3.57
CA LEU A 242 12.49 17.53 3.97
C LEU A 242 12.23 17.01 5.38
N LEU A 243 12.64 15.77 5.69
CA LEU A 243 12.50 15.19 7.02
C LEU A 243 13.22 16.02 8.09
N GLN A 244 14.39 16.60 7.77
CA GLN A 244 15.13 17.51 8.64
C GLN A 244 14.38 18.82 8.91
N ALA A 245 13.59 19.29 7.96
CA ALA A 245 12.77 20.49 8.12
C ALA A 245 11.42 20.24 8.82
N LEU A 246 10.98 18.98 8.95
CA LEU A 246 9.70 18.67 9.59
C LEU A 246 9.72 18.95 11.09
N THR A 247 8.64 19.55 11.56
CA THR A 247 8.22 19.51 12.96
C THR A 247 7.87 18.07 13.36
N PRO A 248 8.19 17.60 14.59
CA PRO A 248 7.78 16.27 15.03
C PRO A 248 6.26 16.12 15.08
N TYR A 249 5.74 15.03 14.52
CA TYR A 249 4.30 14.70 14.54
C TYR A 249 3.79 14.30 15.93
N GLN A 250 4.63 13.60 16.69
CA GLN A 250 4.35 13.13 18.04
C GLN A 250 5.54 13.50 18.93
N TYR A 251 5.27 13.78 20.20
CA TYR A 251 6.26 14.17 21.20
C TYR A 251 6.22 13.20 22.38
N GLY A 252 7.39 12.84 22.89
CA GLY A 252 7.52 11.90 24.00
C GLY A 252 8.96 11.39 24.13
N GLY A 253 9.13 10.25 24.79
CA GLY A 253 10.46 9.61 24.85
C GLY A 253 10.95 9.11 23.48
N GLU A 254 12.21 8.69 23.40
CA GLU A 254 12.92 8.12 22.23
C GLU A 254 13.30 9.15 21.16
N MET A 255 12.50 10.20 21.01
CA MET A 255 12.71 11.27 20.02
C MET A 255 13.44 12.51 20.56
N ILE A 256 13.77 12.52 21.85
CA ILE A 256 14.45 13.62 22.55
C ILE A 256 15.97 13.40 22.62
N ASN A 257 16.72 14.50 22.74
CA ASN A 257 18.14 14.48 23.09
C ASN A 257 18.32 14.92 24.55
N GLU A 258 17.79 16.08 24.93
CA GLU A 258 17.76 16.59 26.31
C GLU A 258 16.37 17.12 26.65
N VAL A 259 15.94 16.94 27.90
CA VAL A 259 14.63 17.39 28.42
C VAL A 259 14.85 18.12 29.73
N ASP A 260 14.35 19.35 29.83
CA ASP A 260 14.29 20.16 31.06
C ASP A 260 12.83 20.51 31.39
N TRP A 261 12.59 21.27 32.46
CA TRP A 261 11.25 21.67 32.91
C TRP A 261 10.50 22.55 31.90
N GLU A 262 11.21 23.38 31.14
CA GLU A 262 10.62 24.38 30.24
C GLU A 262 10.82 24.07 28.74
N ASP A 263 11.89 23.35 28.37
CA ASP A 263 12.23 23.11 26.96
C ASP A 263 12.85 21.70 26.75
N SER A 264 12.90 21.27 25.50
CA SER A 264 13.49 20.00 25.09
C SER A 264 14.18 20.13 23.74
N THR A 265 15.35 19.49 23.62
CA THR A 265 16.03 19.31 22.33
C THR A 265 15.70 17.93 21.78
N PHE A 266 15.71 17.78 20.47
CA PHE A 266 15.31 16.54 19.79
C PHE A 266 16.50 15.76 19.24
N SER A 267 16.37 14.44 19.12
CA SER A 267 17.39 13.58 18.52
C SER A 267 17.57 13.89 17.03
N GLU A 268 18.55 13.24 16.41
CA GLU A 268 18.71 13.23 14.96
C GLU A 268 17.71 12.28 14.26
N LEU A 269 17.64 12.34 12.93
CA LEU A 269 16.87 11.38 12.15
C LEU A 269 17.45 9.96 12.27
N PRO A 270 16.61 8.91 12.25
CA PRO A 270 15.15 8.95 12.14
C PRO A 270 14.43 9.10 13.50
N SER A 271 15.12 8.89 14.62
CA SER A 271 14.55 8.81 15.98
C SER A 271 13.74 10.05 16.36
N ARG A 272 14.13 11.23 15.89
CA ARG A 272 13.37 12.48 16.07
C ARG A 272 11.89 12.37 15.70
N LEU A 273 11.56 11.52 14.73
CA LEU A 273 10.23 11.39 14.15
C LEU A 273 9.51 10.10 14.60
N GLU A 274 10.09 9.34 15.54
CA GLU A 274 9.56 8.08 16.07
C GLU A 274 9.40 8.17 17.61
N ALA A 275 8.31 8.79 18.06
CA ALA A 275 8.06 9.00 19.48
C ALA A 275 7.59 7.73 20.20
N GLY A 276 8.17 7.47 21.38
CA GLY A 276 7.83 6.34 22.24
C GLY A 276 8.41 5.01 21.76
N THR A 277 8.18 3.95 22.52
CA THR A 277 8.63 2.61 22.14
C THR A 277 7.99 2.21 20.80
N PRO A 278 8.79 1.90 19.76
CA PRO A 278 8.26 1.57 18.45
C PRO A 278 7.68 0.14 18.42
N ASN A 279 7.01 -0.20 17.31
CA ASN A 279 6.63 -1.58 17.02
C ASN A 279 7.84 -2.39 16.54
N ILE A 280 8.68 -2.82 17.49
CA ILE A 280 9.99 -3.46 17.25
C ILE A 280 9.81 -4.77 16.47
N GLU A 281 8.92 -5.66 16.94
CA GLU A 281 8.64 -6.94 16.30
C GLU A 281 8.02 -6.75 14.91
N GLY A 282 7.22 -5.69 14.73
CA GLY A 282 6.59 -5.35 13.47
C GLY A 282 7.64 -4.98 12.42
N ALA A 283 8.58 -4.10 12.77
CA ALA A 283 9.70 -3.74 11.89
C ALA A 283 10.55 -4.96 11.55
N ILE A 284 10.92 -5.77 12.55
CA ILE A 284 11.69 -7.01 12.34
C ILE A 284 10.95 -7.99 11.42
N GLY A 285 9.65 -8.18 11.63
CA GLY A 285 8.79 -9.02 10.78
C GLY A 285 8.66 -8.48 9.36
N LEU A 286 8.57 -7.16 9.19
CA LEU A 286 8.61 -6.50 7.88
C LEU A 286 9.95 -6.75 7.17
N GLY A 287 11.08 -6.66 7.90
CA GLY A 287 12.39 -7.01 7.37
C GLY A 287 12.47 -8.46 6.86
N ALA A 288 11.89 -9.41 7.60
CA ALA A 288 11.81 -10.80 7.13
C ALA A 288 10.87 -10.99 5.93
N ALA A 289 9.83 -10.16 5.81
CA ALA A 289 8.94 -10.18 4.65
C ALA A 289 9.66 -9.69 3.39
N ILE A 290 10.50 -8.65 3.52
CA ILE A 290 11.40 -8.18 2.47
C ILE A 290 12.39 -9.28 2.08
N ASP A 291 13.07 -9.93 3.05
CA ASP A 291 13.99 -11.04 2.75
C ASP A 291 13.29 -12.16 1.96
N TYR A 292 12.05 -12.49 2.32
CA TYR A 292 11.26 -13.52 1.63
C TYR A 292 10.95 -13.11 0.19
N LEU A 293 10.55 -11.86 -0.05
CA LEU A 293 10.29 -11.33 -1.40
C LEU A 293 11.58 -11.23 -2.23
N ASP A 294 12.70 -10.83 -1.62
CA ASP A 294 14.02 -10.77 -2.26
C ASP A 294 14.48 -12.16 -2.73
N GLN A 295 14.24 -13.21 -1.94
CA GLN A 295 14.55 -14.59 -2.34
C GLN A 295 13.75 -15.06 -3.57
N LEU A 296 12.55 -14.50 -3.79
CA LEU A 296 11.75 -14.74 -4.99
C LEU A 296 12.17 -13.84 -6.15
N SER A 297 12.79 -12.69 -5.87
CA SER A 297 12.99 -11.55 -6.77
C SER A 297 11.70 -10.82 -7.12
N ILE A 298 11.68 -9.51 -6.88
CA ILE A 298 10.54 -8.65 -7.26
C ILE A 298 10.18 -8.74 -8.74
N ARG A 299 11.16 -8.96 -9.63
CA ARG A 299 10.90 -9.17 -11.06
C ARG A 299 10.09 -10.44 -11.30
N ALA A 300 10.39 -11.52 -10.58
CA ALA A 300 9.66 -12.76 -10.73
C ALA A 300 8.24 -12.65 -10.15
N VAL A 301 8.07 -11.90 -9.05
CA VAL A 301 6.76 -11.54 -8.48
C VAL A 301 5.91 -10.82 -9.53
N THR A 302 6.40 -9.72 -10.12
CA THR A 302 5.68 -8.96 -11.15
C THR A 302 5.32 -9.85 -12.35
N GLN A 303 6.28 -10.63 -12.85
CA GLN A 303 6.04 -11.51 -14.00
C GLN A 303 5.03 -12.62 -13.71
N TYR A 304 4.97 -13.11 -12.48
CA TYR A 304 4.01 -14.14 -12.09
C TYR A 304 2.60 -13.56 -11.98
N GLU A 305 2.46 -12.38 -11.39
CA GLU A 305 1.19 -11.67 -11.32
C GLU A 305 0.66 -11.34 -12.73
N GLN A 306 1.53 -10.86 -13.63
CA GLN A 306 1.17 -10.64 -15.04
C GLN A 306 0.69 -11.93 -15.73
N LYS A 307 1.32 -13.09 -15.44
CA LYS A 307 0.86 -14.39 -15.98
C LYS A 307 -0.52 -14.79 -15.46
N LEU A 308 -0.85 -14.45 -14.21
CA LEU A 308 -2.19 -14.67 -13.66
C LEU A 308 -3.20 -13.77 -14.35
N MET A 309 -2.90 -12.48 -14.55
CA MET A 309 -3.78 -11.55 -15.26
C MET A 309 -3.97 -11.91 -16.73
N GLN A 310 -2.89 -12.30 -17.43
CA GLN A 310 -2.94 -12.79 -18.80
C GLN A 310 -3.85 -14.03 -18.95
N TYR A 311 -3.95 -14.86 -17.91
CA TYR A 311 -4.83 -16.03 -17.89
C TYR A 311 -6.27 -15.70 -17.48
N LEU A 312 -6.47 -14.76 -16.55
CA LEU A 312 -7.76 -14.39 -16.00
C LEU A 312 -8.58 -13.50 -16.93
N LEU A 313 -8.00 -12.41 -17.45
CA LEU A 313 -8.77 -11.37 -18.14
C LEU A 313 -9.56 -11.89 -19.35
N PRO A 314 -9.00 -12.74 -20.24
CA PRO A 314 -9.77 -13.30 -21.35
C PRO A 314 -10.97 -14.16 -20.90
N GLN A 315 -10.88 -14.80 -19.74
CA GLN A 315 -11.99 -15.60 -19.20
C GLN A 315 -13.10 -14.71 -18.63
N LEU A 316 -12.74 -13.59 -18.01
CA LEU A 316 -13.72 -12.61 -17.53
C LEU A 316 -14.39 -11.88 -18.69
N GLN A 317 -13.64 -11.52 -19.74
CA GLN A 317 -14.18 -10.90 -20.95
C GLN A 317 -15.14 -11.81 -21.73
N ALA A 318 -15.00 -13.13 -21.59
CA ALA A 318 -15.89 -14.11 -22.19
C ALA A 318 -17.23 -14.27 -21.43
N LEU A 319 -17.42 -13.56 -20.32
CA LEU A 319 -18.67 -13.52 -19.56
C LEU A 319 -19.41 -12.22 -19.91
N ASP A 320 -20.50 -12.33 -20.66
CA ASP A 320 -21.26 -11.16 -21.16
C ASP A 320 -21.75 -10.22 -20.05
N ASP A 321 -21.98 -10.75 -18.85
CA ASP A 321 -22.51 -10.00 -17.70
C ASP A 321 -21.42 -9.45 -16.79
N VAL A 322 -20.14 -9.69 -17.09
CA VAL A 322 -19.04 -9.13 -16.29
C VAL A 322 -18.69 -7.75 -16.81
N GLN A 323 -18.92 -6.74 -15.96
CA GLN A 323 -18.40 -5.40 -16.19
C GLN A 323 -17.12 -5.21 -15.38
N LEU A 324 -15.98 -5.12 -16.07
CA LEU A 324 -14.70 -4.81 -15.45
C LEU A 324 -14.56 -3.30 -15.20
N LEU A 325 -13.92 -2.93 -14.08
CA LEU A 325 -13.45 -1.58 -13.83
C LEU A 325 -11.94 -1.50 -14.11
N GLY A 326 -11.53 -0.49 -14.87
CA GLY A 326 -10.15 -0.27 -15.30
C GLY A 326 -9.77 -1.02 -16.59
N SER A 327 -8.50 -0.92 -16.99
CA SER A 327 -8.03 -1.39 -18.29
C SER A 327 -8.13 -2.91 -18.45
N GLU A 328 -8.66 -3.38 -19.56
CA GLU A 328 -8.72 -4.82 -19.87
C GLU A 328 -7.39 -5.38 -20.41
N ASP A 329 -6.39 -4.51 -20.56
CA ASP A 329 -5.02 -4.90 -20.91
C ASP A 329 -4.26 -5.35 -19.65
N TRP A 330 -3.91 -6.63 -19.59
CA TRP A 330 -3.14 -7.21 -18.48
C TRP A 330 -1.75 -6.59 -18.32
N THR A 331 -1.21 -5.91 -19.34
CA THR A 331 0.08 -5.21 -19.26
C THR A 331 0.00 -3.88 -18.50
N GLN A 332 -1.21 -3.35 -18.33
CA GLN A 332 -1.46 -2.01 -17.76
C GLN A 332 -1.99 -2.07 -16.32
N ARG A 333 -2.17 -3.28 -15.76
CA ARG A 333 -2.64 -3.48 -14.39
C ARG A 333 -1.79 -4.48 -13.61
N THR A 334 -1.85 -4.36 -12.29
CA THR A 334 -1.41 -5.40 -11.35
C THR A 334 -2.48 -6.48 -11.20
N GLY A 335 -2.29 -7.39 -10.26
CA GLY A 335 -3.17 -8.53 -9.97
C GLY A 335 -4.49 -8.16 -9.33
N ILE A 336 -4.97 -6.93 -9.49
CA ILE A 336 -6.23 -6.45 -8.91
C ILE A 336 -7.27 -6.34 -10.02
N VAL A 337 -8.43 -6.95 -9.78
CA VAL A 337 -9.61 -6.88 -10.65
C VAL A 337 -10.83 -6.51 -9.83
N SER A 338 -11.44 -5.38 -10.16
CA SER A 338 -12.77 -4.99 -9.68
C SER A 338 -13.80 -5.21 -10.79
N LEU A 339 -14.93 -5.80 -10.43
CA LEU A 339 -16.00 -6.14 -11.37
C LEU A 339 -17.40 -6.05 -10.75
N ASN A 340 -18.39 -5.92 -11.62
CA ASN A 340 -19.80 -6.21 -11.35
C ASN A 340 -20.25 -7.39 -12.22
N LEU A 341 -21.27 -8.11 -11.74
CA LEU A 341 -21.84 -9.28 -12.41
C LEU A 341 -23.35 -9.04 -12.65
N GLY A 342 -23.71 -8.65 -13.87
CA GLY A 342 -25.08 -8.32 -14.26
C GLY A 342 -25.69 -7.28 -13.33
N ASN A 343 -26.93 -7.54 -12.90
CA ASN A 343 -27.65 -6.70 -11.93
C ASN A 343 -27.54 -7.22 -10.48
N ILE A 344 -26.63 -8.16 -10.20
CA ILE A 344 -26.49 -8.78 -8.88
C ILE A 344 -25.71 -7.85 -7.97
N HIS A 345 -26.20 -7.65 -6.74
CA HIS A 345 -25.51 -6.80 -5.80
C HIS A 345 -24.12 -7.40 -5.44
N PRO A 346 -23.03 -6.63 -5.40
CA PRO A 346 -21.69 -7.17 -5.15
C PRO A 346 -21.53 -7.97 -3.85
N HIS A 347 -22.28 -7.61 -2.80
CA HIS A 347 -22.29 -8.39 -1.56
C HIS A 347 -22.89 -9.79 -1.76
N ASP A 348 -23.92 -9.94 -2.58
CA ASP A 348 -24.55 -11.22 -2.86
C ASP A 348 -23.61 -12.12 -3.66
N VAL A 349 -22.92 -11.55 -4.66
CA VAL A 349 -21.87 -12.26 -5.40
C VAL A 349 -20.77 -12.72 -4.44
N ALA A 350 -20.26 -11.85 -3.58
CA ALA A 350 -19.23 -12.21 -2.62
C ALA A 350 -19.68 -13.30 -1.64
N THR A 351 -20.95 -13.30 -1.21
CA THR A 351 -21.52 -14.35 -0.36
C THR A 351 -21.57 -15.70 -1.07
N VAL A 352 -21.98 -15.75 -2.35
CA VAL A 352 -21.94 -17.01 -3.12
C VAL A 352 -20.51 -17.52 -3.27
N LEU A 353 -19.56 -16.62 -3.55
CA LEU A 353 -18.15 -16.97 -3.67
C LEU A 353 -17.58 -17.52 -2.34
N ASP A 354 -17.94 -16.92 -1.21
CA ASP A 354 -17.53 -17.39 0.13
C ASP A 354 -18.07 -18.81 0.42
N PHE A 355 -19.31 -19.14 0.03
CA PHE A 355 -19.83 -20.51 0.12
C PHE A 355 -19.03 -21.52 -0.70
N GLN A 356 -18.34 -21.07 -1.76
CA GLN A 356 -17.41 -21.89 -2.56
C GLN A 356 -15.97 -21.88 -2.02
N GLY A 357 -15.75 -21.28 -0.85
CA GLY A 357 -14.45 -21.12 -0.20
C GLY A 357 -13.55 -20.07 -0.87
N ILE A 358 -14.13 -19.12 -1.61
CA ILE A 358 -13.42 -18.08 -2.36
C ILE A 358 -13.60 -16.73 -1.67
N GLU A 359 -12.57 -16.26 -0.99
CA GLU A 359 -12.60 -14.99 -0.25
C GLU A 359 -12.23 -13.83 -1.18
N VAL A 360 -13.24 -13.04 -1.54
CA VAL A 360 -13.12 -11.76 -2.27
C VAL A 360 -13.67 -10.62 -1.41
N ARG A 361 -13.50 -9.37 -1.85
CA ARG A 361 -14.08 -8.21 -1.16
C ARG A 361 -15.20 -7.60 -1.96
N ALA A 362 -16.30 -7.25 -1.29
CA ALA A 362 -17.38 -6.45 -1.87
C ALA A 362 -17.49 -5.09 -1.18
N GLY A 363 -17.84 -4.06 -1.95
CA GLY A 363 -18.11 -2.71 -1.45
C GLY A 363 -17.39 -1.63 -2.23
N HIS A 364 -17.08 -0.53 -1.54
CA HIS A 364 -16.41 0.64 -2.13
C HIS A 364 -14.88 0.60 -2.04
N HIS A 365 -14.30 -0.43 -1.40
CA HIS A 365 -12.84 -0.62 -1.28
C HIS A 365 -12.07 0.59 -0.74
N CYS A 366 -12.73 1.39 0.12
CA CYS A 366 -12.20 2.66 0.60
C CYS A 366 -11.85 3.66 -0.53
N ALA A 367 -12.60 3.64 -1.63
CA ALA A 367 -12.47 4.51 -2.80
C ALA A 367 -13.85 4.96 -3.29
N GLN A 368 -14.74 5.33 -2.36
CA GLN A 368 -16.12 5.72 -2.68
C GLN A 368 -16.26 6.82 -3.74
N PRO A 369 -15.40 7.87 -3.79
CA PRO A 369 -15.43 8.84 -4.89
C PRO A 369 -15.20 8.20 -6.26
N LEU A 370 -14.31 7.21 -6.37
CA LEU A 370 -14.07 6.47 -7.61
C LEU A 370 -15.30 5.67 -8.04
N MET A 371 -16.01 5.07 -7.08
CA MET A 371 -17.28 4.36 -7.37
C MET A 371 -18.31 5.33 -7.98
N ARG A 372 -18.45 6.52 -7.41
CA ARG A 372 -19.32 7.58 -7.96
C ARG A 372 -18.86 8.04 -9.35
N PHE A 373 -17.55 8.14 -9.57
CA PHE A 373 -16.97 8.52 -10.87
C PHE A 373 -17.35 7.51 -11.96
N PHE A 374 -17.30 6.22 -11.67
CA PHE A 374 -17.74 5.15 -12.58
C PHE A 374 -19.25 4.87 -12.53
N ASN A 375 -20.02 5.67 -11.79
CA ASN A 375 -21.46 5.50 -11.61
C ASN A 375 -21.87 4.10 -11.12
N VAL A 376 -21.11 3.53 -10.19
CA VAL A 376 -21.40 2.26 -9.51
C VAL A 376 -21.54 2.48 -8.00
N THR A 377 -22.36 1.67 -7.33
CA THR A 377 -22.56 1.75 -5.87
C THR A 377 -21.46 1.00 -5.10
N ALA A 378 -21.07 -0.16 -5.62
CA ALA A 378 -20.06 -1.06 -5.08
C ALA A 378 -19.52 -1.94 -6.22
N THR A 379 -18.45 -2.70 -5.93
CA THR A 379 -17.94 -3.76 -6.82
C THR A 379 -17.46 -4.96 -6.01
N VAL A 380 -17.36 -6.12 -6.66
CA VAL A 380 -16.55 -7.24 -6.18
C VAL A 380 -15.11 -6.96 -6.59
N ARG A 381 -14.15 -7.24 -5.70
CA ARG A 381 -12.72 -7.15 -5.98
C ARG A 381 -12.04 -8.47 -5.66
N ALA A 382 -11.47 -9.08 -6.68
CA ALA A 382 -10.51 -10.16 -6.56
C ALA A 382 -9.10 -9.60 -6.76
N SER A 383 -8.18 -9.96 -5.89
CA SER A 383 -6.80 -9.50 -5.89
C SER A 383 -5.88 -10.69 -5.67
N PHE A 384 -4.95 -10.88 -6.59
CA PHE A 384 -4.09 -12.05 -6.70
C PHE A 384 -2.68 -11.72 -6.21
N TYR A 385 -1.97 -12.72 -5.71
CA TYR A 385 -0.58 -12.57 -5.29
C TYR A 385 0.23 -13.83 -5.54
N ILE A 386 1.48 -13.86 -5.05
CA ILE A 386 2.49 -14.87 -5.37
C ILE A 386 2.06 -16.34 -5.11
N TYR A 387 1.13 -16.56 -4.18
CA TYR A 387 0.64 -17.89 -3.81
C TYR A 387 -0.68 -18.29 -4.48
N ASN A 388 -1.29 -17.41 -5.26
CA ASN A 388 -2.47 -17.75 -6.05
C ASN A 388 -2.06 -18.46 -7.34
N THR A 389 -2.96 -19.29 -7.88
CA THR A 389 -2.66 -20.14 -9.04
C THR A 389 -3.71 -20.02 -10.15
N LYS A 390 -3.49 -20.72 -11.27
CA LYS A 390 -4.50 -20.82 -12.34
C LYS A 390 -5.72 -21.61 -11.89
N GLU A 391 -5.54 -22.63 -11.06
CA GLU A 391 -6.64 -23.40 -10.48
C GLU A 391 -7.49 -22.53 -9.53
N ASP A 392 -6.86 -21.61 -8.78
CA ASP A 392 -7.57 -20.59 -7.99
C ASP A 392 -8.42 -19.67 -8.91
N ILE A 393 -7.89 -19.29 -10.09
CA ILE A 393 -8.62 -18.53 -11.12
C ILE A 393 -9.79 -19.34 -11.69
N ASP A 394 -9.58 -20.60 -12.06
CA ASP A 394 -10.61 -21.45 -12.66
C ASP A 394 -11.78 -21.62 -11.68
N ARG A 395 -11.50 -21.81 -10.39
CA ARG A 395 -12.52 -21.86 -9.33
C ARG A 395 -13.28 -20.53 -9.19
N PHE A 396 -12.57 -19.41 -9.23
CA PHE A 396 -13.18 -18.08 -9.17
C PHE A 396 -14.13 -17.84 -10.35
N VAL A 397 -13.70 -18.12 -11.58
CA VAL A 397 -14.53 -17.97 -12.79
C VAL A 397 -15.74 -18.91 -12.74
N ALA A 398 -15.57 -20.15 -12.30
CA ALA A 398 -16.68 -21.09 -12.13
C ALA A 398 -17.69 -20.60 -11.08
N ALA A 399 -17.23 -20.05 -9.96
CA ALA A 399 -18.10 -19.50 -8.92
C ALA A 399 -18.85 -18.24 -9.37
N LEU A 400 -18.26 -17.39 -10.23
CA LEU A 400 -18.97 -16.27 -10.85
C LEU A 400 -20.13 -16.75 -11.73
N LYS A 401 -19.91 -17.79 -12.55
CA LYS A 401 -20.98 -18.40 -13.35
C LYS A 401 -22.11 -18.96 -12.48
N MET A 402 -21.74 -19.65 -11.40
CA MET A 402 -22.71 -20.17 -10.43
C MET A 402 -23.51 -19.06 -9.75
N ALA A 403 -22.86 -17.96 -9.35
CA ALA A 403 -23.53 -16.82 -8.75
C ALA A 403 -24.55 -16.20 -9.71
N LYS A 404 -24.19 -16.09 -11.00
CA LYS A 404 -25.14 -15.66 -12.04
C LYS A 404 -26.36 -16.59 -12.12
N GLU A 405 -26.13 -17.89 -12.30
CA GLU A 405 -27.20 -18.90 -12.42
C GLU A 405 -28.12 -18.96 -11.19
N PHE A 406 -27.61 -18.63 -10.00
CA PHE A 406 -28.37 -18.63 -8.75
C PHE A 406 -29.35 -17.44 -8.66
N PHE A 407 -28.97 -16.26 -9.16
CA PHE A 407 -29.77 -15.03 -9.06
C PHE A 407 -30.60 -14.72 -10.31
N GLU A 408 -30.44 -15.47 -11.40
CA GLU A 408 -31.29 -15.41 -12.59
C GLU A 408 -32.52 -16.34 -12.54
N GLN A 409 -32.60 -17.18 -11.49
CA GLN A 409 -33.79 -17.97 -11.16
C GLN A 409 -34.79 -17.12 -10.38
#